data_AF-A0A366BZK0-F1
#
_entry.id   AF-A0A366BZK0-F1
#
_cell.length_a   1.000
_cell.length_b   1.000
_cell.length_c   1.000
_cell.angle_alpha   90.00
_cell.angle_beta   90.00
_cell.angle_gamma   90.00
#
_symmetry.space_group_name_H-M   'P 1'
#
loop_
_entity.id
_entity.type
_entity.pdbx_description
1 polymer ?
#
loop_
_entity_poly.entity_id
_entity_poly.type
_entity_poly.pdbx_seq_one_letter_code
_entity_poly.pdbx_strand_id
1 'polypeptide(L)'
;MTLPEDHTANKLAHALRAVGLNDMAARAAEGYYHDFLSPLDFPELELMRDLEKARMAGNAGAALLIARHIEGDFDASLEESEAWAASPEGRETLASVLGRPVSLGGRA
;
A
#
# COMPACT_ATOMS: atom_id res chain seq x y z
N MET A 1 5.77 -0.88 14.00
CA MET A 1 4.31 -0.93 14.20
C MET A 1 3.84 -2.19 13.48
N THR A 2 3.10 -3.08 14.14
CA THR A 2 2.61 -4.31 13.49
C THR A 2 1.21 -4.04 12.96
N LEU A 3 1.00 -4.20 11.66
CA LEU A 3 -0.31 -4.01 11.04
C LEU A 3 -1.27 -5.17 11.40
N PRO A 4 -2.58 -4.93 11.51
CA PRO A 4 -3.59 -5.97 11.69
C PRO A 4 -3.52 -7.07 10.61
N GLU A 5 -3.88 -8.31 10.92
CA GLU A 5 -3.81 -9.42 9.93
C GLU A 5 -4.72 -9.22 8.72
N ASP A 6 -5.86 -8.55 8.91
CA ASP A 6 -6.84 -8.20 7.88
C ASP A 6 -6.44 -6.97 7.05
N HIS A 7 -5.35 -6.28 7.43
CA HIS A 7 -4.82 -5.17 6.67
C HIS A 7 -4.36 -5.64 5.27
N THR A 8 -4.69 -4.88 4.24
CA THR A 8 -4.43 -5.19 2.82
C THR A 8 -2.94 -5.39 2.52
N ALA A 9 -2.04 -4.67 3.21
CA ALA A 9 -0.60 -4.89 3.20
C ALA A 9 -0.21 -6.33 3.63
N ASN A 10 -0.84 -6.84 4.69
CA ASN A 10 -0.63 -8.22 5.15
C ASN A 10 -1.31 -9.24 4.21
N LYS A 11 -2.48 -8.94 3.65
CA LYS A 11 -3.11 -9.75 2.59
C LYS A 11 -2.16 -9.97 1.41
N LEU A 12 -1.52 -8.90 0.93
CA LEU A 12 -0.50 -8.98 -0.12
C LEU A 12 0.72 -9.78 0.34
N ALA A 13 1.24 -9.53 1.54
CA ALA A 13 2.38 -10.28 2.08
C ALA A 13 2.11 -11.79 2.14
N HIS A 14 0.92 -12.21 2.58
CA HIS A 14 0.51 -13.61 2.58
C HIS A 14 0.46 -14.21 1.18
N ALA A 15 -0.10 -13.49 0.21
CA ALA A 15 -0.16 -13.93 -1.19
C ALA A 15 1.24 -14.10 -1.80
N LEU A 16 2.16 -13.17 -1.50
CA LEU A 16 3.56 -13.23 -1.94
C LEU A 16 4.33 -14.41 -1.33
N ARG A 17 4.14 -14.69 -0.03
CA ARG A 17 4.73 -15.87 0.63
C ARG A 17 4.25 -17.17 0.00
N ALA A 18 2.97 -17.26 -0.35
CA ALA A 18 2.38 -18.44 -0.95
C ALA A 18 3.02 -18.82 -2.30
N VAL A 19 3.63 -17.86 -3.01
CA VAL A 19 4.34 -18.08 -4.27
C VAL A 19 5.88 -18.01 -4.13
N GLY A 20 6.39 -17.99 -2.91
CA GLY A 20 7.83 -18.00 -2.62
C GLY A 20 8.55 -16.66 -2.78
N LEU A 21 7.84 -15.54 -2.92
CA LEU A 21 8.41 -14.20 -3.05
C LEU A 21 8.64 -13.55 -1.68
N ASN A 22 9.46 -14.19 -0.84
CA ASN A 22 9.61 -13.84 0.58
C ASN A 22 10.13 -12.42 0.82
N ASP A 23 11.09 -11.95 0.02
CA ASP A 23 11.65 -10.59 0.18
C ASP A 23 10.61 -9.52 -0.17
N MET A 24 9.81 -9.76 -1.20
CA MET A 24 8.68 -8.88 -1.53
C MET A 24 7.62 -8.94 -0.43
N ALA A 25 7.35 -10.11 0.14
CA ALA A 25 6.40 -10.26 1.22
C ALA A 25 6.82 -9.51 2.50
N ALA A 26 8.12 -9.48 2.81
CA ALA A 26 8.65 -8.70 3.92
C ALA A 26 8.39 -7.20 3.71
N ARG A 27 8.72 -6.68 2.51
CA ARG A 27 8.43 -5.29 2.13
C ARG A 27 6.92 -4.97 2.16
N ALA A 28 6.09 -5.89 1.66
CA ALA A 28 4.63 -5.72 1.68
C ALA A 28 4.08 -5.61 3.10
N ALA A 29 4.53 -6.45 4.03
CA ALA A 29 4.11 -6.40 5.43
C ALA A 29 4.51 -5.10 6.16
N GLU A 30 5.51 -4.39 5.64
CA GLU A 30 5.94 -3.08 6.11
C GLU A 30 5.19 -1.91 5.42
N GLY A 31 4.25 -2.20 4.50
CA GLY A 31 3.46 -1.21 3.78
C GLY A 31 4.16 -0.62 2.55
N TYR A 32 5.28 -1.19 2.09
CA TYR A 32 6.07 -0.64 0.97
C TYR A 32 5.27 -0.50 -0.35
N TYR A 33 4.25 -1.34 -0.55
CA TYR A 33 3.39 -1.29 -1.74
C TYR A 33 1.99 -0.74 -1.45
N HIS A 34 1.76 -0.17 -0.27
CA HIS A 34 0.43 0.24 0.17
C HIS A 34 0.17 1.72 -0.09
N ASP A 35 -1.04 2.05 -0.55
CA ASP A 35 -1.45 3.39 -1.01
C ASP A 35 -1.18 4.51 0.00
N PHE A 36 -1.33 4.22 1.30
CA PHE A 36 -1.20 5.21 2.37
C PHE A 36 0.06 5.08 3.24
N LEU A 37 0.82 3.99 3.10
CA LEU A 37 1.98 3.71 3.96
C LEU A 37 3.30 3.77 3.20
N SER A 38 3.24 3.63 1.87
CA SER A 38 4.43 3.60 1.05
C SER A 38 5.10 4.97 0.99
N PRO A 39 6.44 5.04 0.99
CA PRO A 39 7.18 6.26 0.67
C PRO A 39 7.24 6.54 -0.85
N LEU A 40 6.64 5.69 -1.68
CA LEU A 40 6.67 5.81 -3.14
C LEU A 40 5.53 6.67 -3.65
N ASP A 41 5.78 7.43 -4.72
CA ASP A 41 4.73 8.18 -5.42
C ASP A 41 3.67 7.28 -6.07
N PHE A 42 4.11 6.10 -6.57
CA PHE A 42 3.29 5.13 -7.30
C PHE A 42 3.60 3.68 -6.84
N PRO A 43 3.21 3.29 -5.62
CA PRO A 43 3.49 1.96 -5.07
C PRO A 43 2.94 0.80 -5.92
N GLU A 44 1.80 1.00 -6.59
CA GLU A 44 1.16 0.05 -7.49
C GLU A 44 2.02 -0.27 -8.71
N LEU A 45 2.66 0.75 -9.31
CA LEU A 45 3.57 0.54 -10.45
C LEU A 45 4.82 -0.22 -10.02
N GLU A 46 5.30 0.03 -8.81
CA GLU A 46 6.45 -0.68 -8.24
C GLU A 46 6.11 -2.15 -7.94
N LEU A 47 4.91 -2.42 -7.41
CA LEU A 47 4.41 -3.78 -7.21
C LEU A 47 4.32 -4.54 -8.54
N MET A 48 3.69 -3.94 -9.55
CA MET A 48 3.60 -4.51 -10.89
C MET A 48 4.98 -4.83 -11.46
N ARG A 49 5.92 -3.88 -11.36
CA ARG A 49 7.29 -4.02 -11.86
C ARG A 49 8.00 -5.20 -11.20
N ASP A 50 7.91 -5.33 -9.88
CA ASP A 50 8.59 -6.41 -9.16
C ASP A 50 7.96 -7.78 -9.42
N LEU A 51 6.64 -7.85 -9.54
CA LEU A 51 5.94 -9.08 -9.94
C LEU A 51 6.31 -9.51 -11.37
N GLU A 52 6.41 -8.56 -12.32
CA GLU A 52 6.84 -8.85 -13.68
C GLU A 52 8.29 -9.35 -13.74
N LYS A 53 9.21 -8.76 -12.97
CA LYS A 53 10.57 -9.29 -12.82
C LYS A 53 10.56 -10.73 -12.31
N ALA A 54 9.77 -11.03 -11.28
CA ALA A 54 9.65 -12.38 -10.73
C ALA A 54 9.08 -13.37 -11.76
N ARG A 55 8.07 -12.96 -12.52
CA ARG A 55 7.49 -13.75 -13.63
C ARG A 55 8.54 -14.04 -14.70
N MET A 56 9.29 -13.03 -15.13
CA MET A 56 10.37 -13.19 -16.12
C MET A 56 11.52 -14.07 -15.61
N ALA A 57 11.77 -14.10 -14.30
CA ALA A 57 12.71 -15.00 -13.66
C ALA A 57 12.20 -16.45 -13.52
N GLY A 58 10.98 -16.74 -14.00
CA GLY A 58 10.40 -18.08 -14.02
C GLY A 58 9.47 -18.40 -12.85
N ASN A 59 9.09 -17.42 -12.02
CA ASN A 59 8.09 -17.65 -10.98
C ASN A 59 6.67 -17.67 -11.59
N ALA A 60 6.13 -18.88 -11.79
CA ALA A 60 4.80 -19.06 -12.36
C ALA A 60 3.67 -18.45 -11.50
N GLY A 61 3.85 -18.39 -10.18
CA GLY A 61 2.87 -17.81 -9.26
C GLY A 61 2.74 -16.29 -9.39
N ALA A 62 3.79 -15.60 -9.86
CA ALA A 62 3.76 -14.15 -10.06
C ALA A 62 2.69 -13.71 -11.08
N ALA A 63 2.42 -14.51 -12.12
CA ALA A 63 1.39 -14.20 -13.12
C ALA A 63 -0.02 -14.14 -12.50
N LEU A 64 -0.32 -15.01 -11.54
CA LEU A 64 -1.59 -14.98 -10.81
C LEU A 64 -1.70 -13.74 -9.93
N LEU A 65 -0.62 -13.33 -9.27
CA LEU A 65 -0.61 -12.13 -8.45
C LEU A 65 -0.74 -10.85 -9.27
N ILE A 66 -0.18 -10.81 -10.48
CA ILE A 66 -0.37 -9.69 -11.42
C ILE A 66 -1.85 -9.51 -11.76
N ALA A 67 -2.56 -10.59 -12.10
CA ALA A 67 -3.99 -10.52 -12.40
C ALA A 67 -4.79 -9.98 -11.21
N ARG A 68 -4.54 -10.52 -10.01
CA ARG A 68 -5.20 -10.05 -8.77
C ARG A 68 -4.89 -8.60 -8.45
N HIS A 69 -3.65 -8.16 -8.66
CA HIS A 69 -3.27 -6.77 -8.46
C HIS A 69 -4.02 -5.84 -9.41
N ILE A 70 -4.17 -6.20 -10.70
CA ILE A 70 -4.95 -5.42 -11.67
C ILE A 70 -6.43 -5.37 -11.29
N GLU A 71 -6.95 -6.41 -10.66
CA GLU A 71 -8.33 -6.47 -10.15
C GLU A 71 -8.55 -5.66 -8.85
N GLY A 72 -7.51 -5.00 -8.33
CA GLY A 72 -7.59 -4.21 -7.11
C GLY A 72 -7.64 -5.04 -5.82
N ASP A 73 -7.23 -6.31 -5.91
CA ASP A 73 -7.37 -7.28 -4.82
C ASP A 73 -6.47 -6.96 -3.61
N PHE A 74 -5.55 -5.99 -3.75
CA PHE A 74 -4.64 -5.53 -2.71
C PHE A 74 -4.73 -4.03 -2.44
N ASP A 75 -5.70 -3.34 -3.04
CA ASP A 75 -5.92 -1.91 -2.83
C ASP A 75 -6.37 -1.67 -1.39
N ALA A 76 -6.05 -0.49 -0.87
CA ALA A 76 -6.45 -0.12 0.48
C ALA A 76 -7.98 -0.17 0.65
N SER A 77 -8.45 -0.69 1.79
CA SER A 77 -9.86 -0.74 2.12
C SER A 77 -10.43 0.66 2.43
N LEU A 78 -11.76 0.76 2.50
CA LEU A 78 -12.40 2.00 2.94
C LEU A 78 -11.98 2.36 4.37
N GLU A 79 -11.91 1.37 5.27
CA GLU A 79 -11.50 1.56 6.66
C GLU A 79 -10.04 2.05 6.76
N GLU A 80 -9.14 1.50 5.93
CA GLU A 80 -7.75 1.95 5.86
C GLU A 80 -7.64 3.39 5.33
N SER A 81 -8.45 3.73 4.32
CA SER A 81 -8.55 5.09 3.77
C SER A 81 -9.10 6.09 4.80
N GLU A 82 -10.15 5.73 5.54
CA GLU A 82 -10.72 6.56 6.60
C GLU A 82 -9.72 6.73 7.76
N ALA A 83 -8.99 5.68 8.12
CA ALA A 83 -7.94 5.75 9.14
C ALA A 83 -6.81 6.71 8.72
N TRP A 84 -6.35 6.65 7.47
CA TRP A 84 -5.39 7.61 6.93
C TRP A 84 -5.96 9.03 6.91
N ALA A 85 -7.19 9.23 6.43
CA ALA A 85 -7.84 10.53 6.37
C ALA A 85 -8.03 11.17 7.76
N ALA A 86 -8.19 10.35 8.81
CA ALA A 86 -8.26 10.81 10.20
C ALA A 86 -6.88 11.11 10.83
N SER A 87 -5.79 10.64 10.22
CA SER A 87 -4.43 10.88 10.69
C SER A 87 -4.02 12.36 10.55
N PRO A 88 -2.99 12.83 11.30
CA PRO A 88 -2.49 14.19 11.13
C PRO A 88 -2.11 14.52 9.68
N GLU A 89 -1.39 13.60 9.02
CA GLU A 89 -0.94 13.73 7.63
C GLU A 89 -2.11 13.80 6.64
N GLY A 90 -3.08 12.90 6.76
CA GLY A 90 -4.27 12.90 5.89
C GLY A 90 -5.10 14.16 6.06
N ARG A 91 -5.25 14.64 7.30
CA ARG A 91 -5.98 15.90 7.59
C ARG A 91 -5.29 17.13 7.01
N GLU A 92 -3.96 17.20 7.11
CA GLU A 92 -3.17 18.28 6.52
C GLU A 92 -3.27 18.28 4.99
N THR A 93 -3.14 17.10 4.38
CA THR A 93 -3.28 16.91 2.92
C THR A 93 -4.66 17.32 2.44
N LEU A 94 -5.73 16.85 3.09
CA LEU A 94 -7.11 17.21 2.74
C LEU A 94 -7.39 18.71 2.93
N ALA A 95 -6.85 19.34 3.98
CA ALA A 95 -6.99 20.77 4.18
C ALA A 95 -6.34 21.59 3.04
N SER A 96 -5.15 21.17 2.61
CA SER A 96 -4.43 21.74 1.46
C SER A 96 -5.24 21.65 0.17
N VAL A 97 -5.77 20.45 -0.15
CA VAL A 97 -6.51 20.21 -1.40
C VAL A 97 -7.87 20.91 -1.42
N LEU A 98 -8.58 20.95 -0.29
CA LEU A 98 -9.92 21.56 -0.19
C LEU A 98 -9.90 23.09 -0.01
N GLY A 99 -8.71 23.70 -0.01
CA GLY A 99 -8.55 25.16 0.15
C GLY A 99 -9.07 25.69 1.49
N ARG A 100 -9.16 24.83 2.52
CA ARG A 100 -9.54 25.27 3.87
C ARG A 100 -8.29 25.81 4.55
N PRO A 101 -8.32 27.03 5.11
CA PRO A 101 -7.17 27.55 5.82
C PRO A 101 -6.79 26.58 6.94
N VAL A 102 -5.56 26.07 6.90
CA VAL A 102 -4.94 25.43 8.05
C VAL A 102 -4.91 26.50 9.14
N SER A 103 -5.76 26.37 10.15
CA SER A 103 -5.64 27.18 11.36
C SER A 103 -4.32 26.80 12.03
N LEU A 104 -3.24 27.46 11.61
CA LEU A 104 -2.03 27.58 12.41
C LEU A 104 -2.46 28.28 13.69
N GLY A 105 -2.63 27.49 14.75
CA GLY A 105 -2.98 27.99 16.07
C GLY A 105 -2.01 29.10 16.47
N GLY A 106 -2.49 30.34 16.36
CA GLY A 106 -1.80 31.51 16.88
C GLY A 106 -1.67 31.37 18.38
N ARG A 107 -0.47 31.04 18.84
CA ARG A 107 -0.02 31.41 20.18
C ARG A 107 0.35 32.89 20.14
N ALA A 108 -0.44 33.71 20.82
CA ALA A 108 -0.02 34.96 21.42
C ALA A 108 -0.80 35.12 22.73
#